data_AF-A0A1Q9NZI0-F1
#
_entry.id   AF-A0A1Q9NZI0-F1
#
_cell.length_a   1.000
_cell.length_b   1.000
_cell.length_c   1.000
_cell.angle_alpha   90.00
_cell.angle_beta   90.00
_cell.angle_gamma   90.00
#
_symmetry.space_group_name_H-M   'P 1'
#
loop_
_entity.id
_entity.type
_entity.pdbx_description
1 polymer ?
#
loop_
_entity_poly.entity_id
_entity_poly.type
_entity_poly.pdbx_seq_one_letter_code
_entity_poly.pdbx_strand_id
1 'polypeptide(L)'
;MSSDQDYQFTRALSLSELIGLSFKLLFSNIFIWVFYLLAFLLFTLYLFTIKDLGFSTSLDVDFSELLGSIDFTDPNTDTNELLNLSNKILFTFFTESLVISVFLSIAYAITLFVVKSNFERVLPNNLLIKTVPNDMSETKSLITKLKISISKVIPKLIPIVIAAFILNFLTLIGLIFFIVPGIIISGLVSLVPVIILSESDISVGKSFKRSYELVKGFLLKTLALLVFIGIIQFILATIVQLILVNIYVVFSGIDPEQISTSTDPIFVILRYVSEAFFAPLSIISLILFYYNLKWENQQKYSQPWNVPIQNQPIQPYPQYQQIQPSQQSYQPQTENIVPPHEKSIFCISCGKANPIYGSFCAFCGKKLLKSSETSTNIGNNSENLDLNKIVCSTCGKPPRKPEDKFCAYCGMKY
;
A
#
# COMPACT_ATOMS: atom_id res chain seq x y z
N MET A 1 -4.97 -17.82 -7.55
CA MET A 1 -3.74 -17.80 -6.72
C MET A 1 -3.93 -18.84 -5.64
N SER A 2 -2.99 -19.76 -5.47
CA SER A 2 -3.10 -20.91 -4.55
C SER A 2 -2.93 -20.45 -3.09
N SER A 3 -3.70 -21.04 -2.18
CA SER A 3 -3.74 -20.68 -0.74
C SER A 3 -2.39 -20.73 -0.02
N ASP A 4 -1.40 -21.43 -0.58
CA ASP A 4 -0.06 -21.53 0.00
C ASP A 4 0.79 -20.26 -0.15
N GLN A 5 0.55 -19.41 -1.16
CA GLN A 5 1.31 -18.16 -1.28
C GLN A 5 0.88 -17.11 -0.26
N ASP A 6 -0.38 -17.14 0.20
CA ASP A 6 -0.87 -16.21 1.22
C ASP A 6 -0.31 -16.54 2.62
N TYR A 7 -0.04 -17.82 2.92
CA TYR A 7 0.47 -18.25 4.23
C TYR A 7 1.90 -17.78 4.53
N GLN A 8 2.75 -17.67 3.50
CA GLN A 8 4.14 -17.19 3.65
C GLN A 8 4.22 -15.69 3.96
N PHE A 9 3.15 -14.93 3.69
CA PHE A 9 3.10 -13.49 3.93
C PHE A 9 2.92 -13.13 5.41
N THR A 10 2.46 -14.08 6.23
CA THR A 10 2.06 -13.85 7.64
C THR A 10 3.18 -13.97 8.67
N ARG A 11 4.44 -14.20 8.29
CA ARG A 11 5.53 -14.10 9.27
C ARG A 11 5.64 -12.64 9.67
N ALA A 12 5.23 -12.32 10.91
CA ALA A 12 5.33 -10.98 11.46
C ALA A 12 6.77 -10.49 11.29
N LEU A 13 6.97 -9.49 10.43
CA LEU A 13 8.27 -8.86 10.29
C LEU A 13 8.67 -8.32 11.66
N SER A 14 9.89 -8.64 12.09
CA SER A 14 10.44 -8.03 13.29
C SER A 14 10.54 -6.51 13.12
N LEU A 15 10.43 -5.76 14.22
CA LEU A 15 10.57 -4.29 14.19
C LEU A 15 11.87 -3.87 13.50
N SER A 16 12.96 -4.60 13.70
CA SER A 16 14.24 -4.39 13.03
C SER A 16 14.20 -4.60 11.52
N GLU A 17 13.48 -5.61 11.03
CA GLU A 17 13.30 -5.82 9.59
C GLU A 17 12.40 -4.74 8.97
N LEU A 18 11.37 -4.31 9.69
CA LEU A 18 10.52 -3.20 9.28
C LEU A 18 11.32 -1.90 9.14
N ILE A 19 12.15 -1.60 10.15
CA ILE A 19 13.04 -0.43 10.15
C ILE A 19 14.06 -0.56 9.02
N GLY A 20 14.71 -1.72 8.86
CA GLY A 20 15.69 -1.97 7.80
C GLY A 20 15.09 -1.87 6.39
N LEU A 21 13.87 -2.37 6.19
CA LEU A 21 13.13 -2.22 4.93
C LEU A 21 12.81 -0.74 4.69
N SER A 22 12.33 -0.03 5.72
CA SER A 22 12.03 1.40 5.64
C SER A 22 13.27 2.22 5.27
N PHE A 23 14.42 1.95 5.87
CA PHE A 23 15.70 2.59 5.52
C PHE A 23 16.15 2.26 4.10
N LYS A 24 16.07 1.00 3.66
CA LYS A 24 16.39 0.62 2.27
C LYS A 24 15.48 1.35 1.28
N LEU A 25 14.18 1.44 1.60
CA LEU A 25 13.20 2.16 0.79
C LEU A 25 13.51 3.67 0.77
N LEU A 26 13.90 4.25 1.90
CA LEU A 26 14.30 5.66 2.01
C LEU A 26 15.54 5.99 1.17
N PHE A 27 16.62 5.20 1.32
CA PHE A 27 17.89 5.43 0.63
C PHE A 27 17.84 5.07 -0.86
N SER A 28 17.06 4.06 -1.25
CA SER A 28 16.91 3.67 -2.67
C SER A 28 16.16 4.70 -3.50
N ASN A 29 15.54 5.72 -2.88
CA ASN A 29 14.70 6.66 -3.58
C ASN A 29 15.14 8.12 -3.41
N ILE A 30 16.40 8.40 -3.74
CA ILE A 30 16.91 9.78 -3.83
C ILE A 30 16.04 10.67 -4.75
N PHE A 31 15.40 10.08 -5.77
CA PHE A 31 14.47 10.79 -6.66
C PHE A 31 13.23 11.33 -5.95
N ILE A 32 12.78 10.69 -4.87
CA ILE A 32 11.64 11.18 -4.08
C ILE A 32 12.04 12.37 -3.28
N TRP A 33 13.23 12.30 -2.68
CA TRP A 33 13.80 13.43 -1.97
C TRP A 33 13.91 14.64 -2.88
N VAL A 34 14.33 14.43 -4.13
CA VAL A 34 14.33 15.49 -5.16
C VAL A 34 12.92 15.97 -5.47
N PHE A 35 11.93 15.09 -5.63
CA PHE A 35 10.54 15.50 -5.90
C PHE A 35 9.88 16.23 -4.72
N TYR A 36 10.14 15.79 -3.49
CA TYR A 36 9.69 16.44 -2.26
C TYR A 36 10.33 17.81 -2.11
N LEU A 37 11.66 17.88 -2.28
CA LEU A 37 12.40 19.13 -2.27
C LEU A 37 11.88 20.07 -3.36
N LEU A 38 11.59 19.58 -4.56
CA LEU A 38 11.06 20.38 -5.66
C LEU A 38 9.63 20.89 -5.40
N ALA A 39 8.72 20.00 -5.00
CA ALA A 39 7.33 20.38 -4.66
C ALA A 39 7.31 21.37 -3.49
N PHE A 40 8.21 21.18 -2.53
CA PHE A 40 8.40 22.08 -1.42
C PHE A 40 8.98 23.43 -1.87
N LEU A 41 10.05 23.45 -2.69
CA LEU A 41 10.62 24.68 -3.24
C LEU A 41 9.56 25.48 -4.01
N LEU A 42 8.70 24.81 -4.77
CA LEU A 42 7.56 25.44 -5.45
C LEU A 42 6.53 26.01 -4.46
N PHE A 43 6.28 25.33 -3.34
CA PHE A 43 5.43 25.83 -2.27
C PHE A 43 6.03 27.04 -1.54
N THR A 44 7.33 27.01 -1.22
CA THR A 44 8.02 28.15 -0.61
C THR A 44 8.07 29.34 -1.56
N LEU A 45 8.34 29.11 -2.84
CA LEU A 45 8.24 30.13 -3.89
C LEU A 45 6.82 30.70 -3.95
N TYR A 46 5.79 29.86 -3.87
CA TYR A 46 4.40 30.30 -3.83
C TYR A 46 4.10 31.18 -2.62
N LEU A 47 4.50 30.77 -1.41
CA LEU A 47 4.34 31.57 -0.20
C LEU A 47 5.10 32.90 -0.27
N PHE A 48 6.33 32.88 -0.81
CA PHE A 48 7.14 34.06 -1.01
C PHE A 48 6.50 35.02 -2.03
N THR A 49 5.98 34.48 -3.14
CA THR A 49 5.29 35.25 -4.17
C THR A 49 4.01 35.88 -3.62
N ILE A 50 3.26 35.18 -2.75
CA ILE A 50 2.09 35.76 -2.07
C ILE A 50 2.52 36.92 -1.17
N LYS A 51 3.60 36.76 -0.40
CA LYS A 51 4.13 37.83 0.46
C LYS A 51 4.53 39.07 -0.35
N ASP A 52 5.24 38.87 -1.46
CA ASP A 52 5.68 39.97 -2.35
C ASP A 52 4.52 40.67 -3.08
N LEU A 53 3.41 39.97 -3.32
CA LEU A 53 2.20 40.55 -3.92
C LEU A 53 1.41 41.46 -2.96
N GLY A 54 1.91 41.72 -1.76
CA GLY A 54 1.24 42.56 -0.76
C GLY A 54 0.02 41.89 -0.13
N PHE A 55 -0.20 40.60 -0.39
CA PHE A 55 -1.07 39.80 0.45
C PHE A 55 -0.30 39.54 1.74
N SER A 56 -0.67 40.25 2.80
CA SER A 56 -0.22 39.91 4.15
C SER A 56 -0.66 38.49 4.45
N THR A 57 0.27 37.54 4.36
CA THR A 57 0.09 36.22 4.95
C THR A 57 -0.15 36.45 6.44
N SER A 58 -1.07 35.69 7.05
CA SER A 58 -1.51 35.94 8.43
C SER A 58 -0.40 35.81 9.48
N LEU A 59 0.81 35.39 9.07
CA LEU A 59 2.00 35.30 9.90
C LEU A 59 2.60 36.67 10.30
N ASP A 60 2.36 37.74 9.54
CA ASP A 60 2.79 39.11 9.87
C ASP A 60 1.62 40.03 10.25
N VAL A 61 0.38 39.51 10.31
CA VAL A 61 -0.71 40.27 10.94
C VAL A 61 -0.41 40.26 12.41
N ASP A 62 0.10 41.38 12.91
CA ASP A 62 0.36 41.56 14.32
C ASP A 62 -1.01 41.50 15.02
N PHE A 63 -1.37 40.30 15.48
CA PHE A 63 -2.64 40.07 16.17
C PHE A 63 -2.77 41.02 17.36
N SER A 64 -1.65 41.51 17.89
CA SER A 64 -1.64 42.54 18.94
C SER A 64 -2.09 43.91 18.42
N GLU A 65 -1.73 44.31 17.20
CA GLU A 65 -2.21 45.54 16.55
C GLU A 65 -3.68 45.39 16.12
N LEU A 66 -4.04 44.22 15.61
CA LEU A 66 -5.41 43.90 15.19
C LEU A 66 -6.37 43.83 16.39
N LEU A 67 -5.96 43.22 17.51
CA LEU A 67 -6.75 43.16 18.76
C LEU A 67 -6.68 44.47 19.53
N GLY A 68 -5.57 45.20 19.46
CA GLY A 68 -5.37 46.49 20.12
C GLY A 68 -6.20 47.61 19.50
N SER A 69 -6.59 47.49 18.24
CA SER A 69 -7.50 48.43 17.57
C SER A 69 -8.98 48.26 17.97
N ILE A 70 -9.33 47.19 18.67
CA ILE A 70 -10.71 46.90 19.10
C ILE A 70 -10.83 47.24 20.58
N ASP A 71 -11.55 48.33 20.88
CA ASP A 71 -11.90 48.64 22.26
C ASP A 71 -13.05 47.75 22.72
N PHE A 72 -12.71 46.60 23.31
CA PHE A 72 -13.69 45.66 23.89
C PHE A 72 -14.51 46.27 25.04
N THR A 73 -14.18 47.49 25.49
CA THR A 73 -14.92 48.20 26.54
C THR A 73 -16.00 49.13 26.00
N ASP A 74 -16.02 49.44 24.70
CA ASP A 74 -17.09 50.25 24.11
C ASP A 74 -18.32 49.38 23.78
N PRO A 75 -19.46 49.54 24.48
CA PRO A 75 -20.68 48.80 24.17
C PRO A 75 -21.28 49.14 22.80
N ASN A 76 -20.78 50.18 22.13
CA ASN A 76 -21.21 50.57 20.78
C ASN A 76 -20.30 50.04 19.67
N THR A 77 -19.30 49.19 19.97
CA THR A 77 -18.50 48.55 18.90
C THR A 77 -19.44 47.90 17.89
N ASP A 78 -19.33 48.32 16.63
CA ASP A 78 -20.25 47.89 15.59
C ASP A 78 -20.11 46.37 15.42
N THR A 79 -21.19 45.64 15.72
CA THR A 79 -21.26 44.19 15.54
C THR A 79 -20.87 43.75 14.13
N ASN A 80 -21.01 44.63 13.13
CA ASN A 80 -20.58 44.38 11.76
C ASN A 80 -19.05 44.35 11.61
N GLU A 81 -18.30 45.16 12.37
CA GLU A 81 -16.83 45.15 12.35
C GLU A 81 -16.29 43.87 12.98
N LEU A 82 -16.85 43.44 14.11
CA LEU A 82 -16.51 42.16 14.75
C LEU A 82 -16.82 40.97 13.84
N LEU A 83 -17.98 41.00 13.16
CA LEU A 83 -18.36 39.95 12.22
C LEU A 83 -17.43 39.91 11.00
N ASN A 84 -17.06 41.08 10.45
CA ASN A 84 -16.16 41.18 9.30
C ASN A 84 -14.75 40.70 9.67
N LEU A 85 -14.27 41.05 10.86
CA LEU A 85 -12.98 40.57 11.38
C LEU A 85 -12.97 39.06 11.58
N SER A 86 -14.01 38.52 12.21
CA SER A 86 -14.18 37.07 12.39
C SER A 86 -14.20 36.35 11.04
N ASN A 87 -14.94 36.88 10.05
CA ASN A 87 -14.99 36.31 8.71
C ASN A 87 -13.63 36.36 8.00
N LYS A 88 -12.87 37.45 8.17
CA LYS A 88 -11.52 37.60 7.61
C LYS A 88 -10.53 36.61 8.23
N ILE A 89 -10.52 36.46 9.55
CA ILE A 89 -9.68 35.49 10.26
C ILE A 89 -10.03 34.06 9.83
N LEU A 90 -11.33 33.72 9.82
CA LEU A 90 -11.80 32.41 9.42
C LEU A 90 -11.44 32.09 7.96
N PHE A 91 -11.62 33.05 7.05
CA PHE A 91 -11.30 32.89 5.63
C PHE A 91 -9.80 32.68 5.40
N THR A 92 -8.95 33.45 6.08
CA THR A 92 -7.49 33.30 5.95
C THR A 92 -7.01 31.98 6.53
N PHE A 93 -7.49 31.61 7.73
CA PHE A 93 -7.18 30.32 8.34
C PHE A 93 -7.63 29.15 7.45
N PHE A 94 -8.82 29.25 6.84
CA PHE A 94 -9.35 28.24 5.95
C PHE A 94 -8.56 28.13 4.65
N THR A 95 -8.20 29.25 4.02
CA THR A 95 -7.43 29.24 2.76
C THR A 95 -6.01 28.70 2.98
N GLU A 96 -5.30 29.13 4.03
CA GLU A 96 -3.97 28.59 4.36
C GLU A 96 -4.04 27.09 4.69
N SER A 97 -5.01 26.68 5.53
CA SER A 97 -5.22 25.26 5.87
C SER A 97 -5.56 24.42 4.64
N LEU A 98 -6.36 24.96 3.70
CA LEU A 98 -6.74 24.27 2.48
C LEU A 98 -5.56 24.10 1.52
N VAL A 99 -4.76 25.15 1.34
CA VAL A 99 -3.55 25.07 0.52
C VAL A 99 -2.58 24.04 1.11
N ILE A 100 -2.26 24.14 2.40
CA ILE A 100 -1.38 23.18 3.10
C ILE A 100 -1.93 21.76 2.97
N SER A 101 -3.23 21.57 3.17
CA SER A 101 -3.91 20.27 3.00
C SER A 101 -3.73 19.68 1.60
N VAL A 102 -3.88 20.49 0.55
CA VAL A 102 -3.70 20.05 -0.84
C VAL A 102 -2.25 19.62 -1.08
N PHE A 103 -1.28 20.42 -0.65
CA PHE A 103 0.14 20.09 -0.80
C PHE A 103 0.51 18.82 -0.02
N LEU A 104 0.06 18.69 1.23
CA LEU A 104 0.26 17.48 2.03
C LEU A 104 -0.41 16.25 1.41
N SER A 105 -1.58 16.41 0.78
CA SER A 105 -2.28 15.32 0.09
C SER A 105 -1.51 14.84 -1.14
N ILE A 106 -0.94 15.76 -1.92
CA ILE A 106 -0.10 15.44 -3.08
C ILE A 106 1.17 14.74 -2.63
N ALA A 107 1.87 15.29 -1.64
CA ALA A 107 3.06 14.70 -1.04
C ALA A 107 2.78 13.27 -0.54
N TYR A 108 1.72 13.11 0.26
CA TYR A 108 1.30 11.82 0.79
C TYR A 108 0.99 10.80 -0.32
N ALA A 109 0.30 11.21 -1.39
CA ALA A 109 0.02 10.35 -2.55
C ALA A 109 1.31 9.91 -3.27
N ILE A 110 2.29 10.82 -3.40
CA ILE A 110 3.61 10.51 -3.97
C ILE A 110 4.35 9.49 -3.10
N THR A 111 4.34 9.65 -1.77
CA THR A 111 4.97 8.66 -0.87
C THR A 111 4.28 7.32 -0.93
N LEU A 112 2.94 7.26 -0.94
CA LEU A 112 2.21 6.00 -1.10
C LEU A 112 2.59 5.30 -2.40
N PHE A 113 2.64 6.06 -3.50
CA PHE A 113 3.03 5.54 -4.80
C PHE A 113 4.41 4.90 -4.76
N VAL A 114 5.37 5.61 -4.19
CA VAL A 114 6.73 5.12 -4.03
C VAL A 114 6.77 3.86 -3.21
N VAL A 115 6.18 3.93 -2.01
CA VAL A 115 6.32 2.86 -1.03
C VAL A 115 5.76 1.60 -1.65
N LYS A 116 4.62 1.70 -2.35
CA LYS A 116 4.07 0.60 -3.14
C LYS A 116 5.02 0.12 -4.26
N SER A 117 5.49 1.03 -5.11
CA SER A 117 6.34 0.70 -6.26
C SER A 117 7.61 -0.05 -5.83
N ASN A 118 8.16 0.33 -4.69
CA ASN A 118 9.33 -0.33 -4.14
C ASN A 118 8.98 -1.58 -3.33
N PHE A 119 7.86 -1.60 -2.61
CA PHE A 119 7.37 -2.80 -1.95
C PHE A 119 7.15 -3.92 -2.97
N GLU A 120 6.49 -3.62 -4.10
CA GLU A 120 6.32 -4.57 -5.22
C GLU A 120 7.64 -5.02 -5.86
N ARG A 121 8.74 -4.28 -5.71
CA ARG A 121 10.08 -4.68 -6.19
C ARG A 121 10.86 -5.51 -5.19
N VAL A 122 10.71 -5.21 -3.91
CA VAL A 122 11.47 -5.85 -2.84
C VAL A 122 10.83 -7.18 -2.45
N LEU A 123 9.50 -7.27 -2.47
CA LEU A 123 8.76 -8.48 -2.09
C LEU A 123 9.10 -9.71 -2.95
N PRO A 124 9.19 -9.62 -4.29
CA PRO A 124 9.50 -10.78 -5.12
C PRO A 124 10.98 -11.18 -5.07
N ASN A 125 11.86 -10.24 -4.76
CA ASN A 125 13.30 -10.40 -4.99
C ASN A 125 14.10 -10.73 -3.71
N ASN A 126 13.54 -10.54 -2.51
CA ASN A 126 14.21 -10.89 -1.26
C ASN A 126 14.21 -12.40 -0.93
N LEU A 127 13.62 -13.27 -1.76
CA LEU A 127 13.85 -14.72 -1.67
C LEU A 127 15.00 -15.22 -2.56
N LEU A 128 15.54 -14.36 -3.43
CA LEU A 128 16.73 -14.64 -4.23
C LEU A 128 17.55 -13.36 -4.34
N ILE A 129 18.31 -13.02 -3.29
CA ILE A 129 19.40 -12.06 -3.39
C ILE A 129 20.44 -12.67 -4.34
N LYS A 130 20.23 -12.48 -5.64
CA LYS A 130 21.21 -12.77 -6.67
C LYS A 130 21.82 -11.44 -7.10
N THR A 131 23.09 -11.31 -6.73
CA THR A 131 24.12 -10.36 -7.18
C THR A 131 23.69 -9.33 -8.22
N VAL A 132 23.96 -8.05 -7.89
CA VAL A 132 23.86 -6.90 -8.79
C VAL A 132 24.50 -7.26 -10.14
N PRO A 133 23.74 -7.22 -11.25
CA PRO A 133 24.27 -7.53 -12.56
C PRO A 133 25.10 -6.37 -13.10
N ASN A 134 26.33 -6.66 -13.52
CA ASN A 134 27.28 -5.70 -14.09
C ASN A 134 26.96 -5.28 -15.54
N ASP A 135 25.87 -5.80 -16.13
CA ASP A 135 25.63 -5.68 -17.56
C ASP A 135 24.59 -4.60 -17.89
N MET A 136 25.00 -3.61 -18.70
CA MET A 136 24.23 -2.39 -19.03
C MET A 136 22.92 -2.70 -19.80
N SER A 137 22.80 -3.91 -20.36
CA SER A 137 21.58 -4.43 -20.98
C SER A 137 20.45 -4.65 -19.97
N GLU A 138 20.77 -4.96 -18.71
CA GLU A 138 19.79 -5.21 -17.65
C GLU A 138 19.17 -3.91 -17.13
N THR A 139 19.93 -2.81 -17.13
CA THR A 139 19.44 -1.47 -16.75
C THR A 139 18.31 -1.01 -17.66
N LYS A 140 18.37 -1.27 -18.98
CA LYS A 140 17.28 -0.96 -19.91
C LYS A 140 16.00 -1.76 -19.61
N SER A 141 16.16 -3.00 -19.15
CA SER A 141 15.02 -3.83 -18.72
C SER A 141 14.36 -3.28 -17.46
N LEU A 142 15.16 -2.79 -16.49
CA LEU A 142 14.67 -2.18 -15.25
C LEU A 142 13.93 -0.87 -15.52
N ILE A 143 14.44 -0.02 -16.42
CA ILE A 143 13.76 1.22 -16.83
C ILE A 143 12.41 0.90 -17.48
N THR A 144 12.34 -0.12 -18.33
CA THR A 144 11.08 -0.53 -18.98
C THR A 144 10.07 -1.05 -17.94
N LYS A 145 10.52 -1.89 -16.99
CA LYS A 145 9.69 -2.36 -15.86
C LYS A 145 9.20 -1.20 -14.98
N LEU A 146 10.06 -0.21 -14.72
CA LEU A 146 9.73 1.00 -13.97
C LEU A 146 8.66 1.83 -14.70
N LYS A 147 8.82 2.07 -16.02
CA LYS A 147 7.80 2.77 -16.82
C LYS A 147 6.44 2.06 -16.81
N ILE A 148 6.42 0.73 -16.94
CA ILE A 148 5.19 -0.07 -16.87
C ILE A 148 4.56 0.00 -15.48
N SER A 149 5.37 0.03 -14.41
CA SER A 149 4.86 0.15 -13.04
C SER A 149 4.28 1.55 -12.80
N ILE A 150 4.97 2.59 -13.26
CA ILE A 150 4.51 3.99 -13.17
C ILE A 150 3.18 4.16 -13.91
N SER A 151 3.08 3.69 -15.16
CA SER A 151 1.86 3.88 -15.97
C SER A 151 0.63 3.19 -15.38
N LYS A 152 0.82 2.11 -14.60
CA LYS A 152 -0.27 1.44 -13.87
C LYS A 152 -0.73 2.20 -12.63
N VAL A 153 0.11 3.06 -12.04
CA VAL A 153 -0.23 3.76 -10.79
C VAL A 153 -0.62 5.22 -11.00
N ILE A 154 -0.10 5.90 -12.03
CA ILE A 154 -0.55 7.26 -12.39
C ILE A 154 -2.10 7.40 -12.40
N PRO A 155 -2.88 6.53 -13.05
CA PRO A 155 -4.34 6.68 -13.05
C PRO A 155 -4.97 6.50 -11.66
N LYS A 156 -4.26 5.88 -10.70
CA LYS A 156 -4.70 5.71 -9.31
C LYS A 156 -4.29 6.88 -8.42
N LEU A 157 -3.38 7.73 -8.86
CA LEU A 157 -2.87 8.85 -8.09
C LEU A 157 -3.99 9.88 -7.83
N ILE A 158 -4.84 10.13 -8.83
CA ILE A 158 -6.00 11.02 -8.70
C ILE A 158 -6.99 10.55 -7.61
N PRO A 159 -7.50 9.30 -7.63
CA PRO A 159 -8.33 8.77 -6.54
C PRO A 159 -7.69 8.86 -5.15
N ILE A 160 -6.38 8.63 -5.03
CA ILE A 160 -5.66 8.71 -3.76
C ILE A 160 -5.60 10.16 -3.27
N VAL A 161 -5.30 11.11 -4.14
CA VAL A 161 -5.27 12.55 -3.79
C VAL A 161 -6.66 13.02 -3.37
N ILE A 162 -7.71 12.65 -4.11
CA ILE A 162 -9.10 12.97 -3.76
C ILE A 162 -9.46 12.37 -2.40
N ALA A 163 -9.10 11.11 -2.15
CA ALA A 163 -9.38 10.44 -0.88
C ALA A 163 -8.62 11.08 0.29
N ALA A 164 -7.35 11.44 0.09
CA ALA A 164 -6.54 12.14 1.10
C ALA A 164 -7.11 13.53 1.40
N PHE A 165 -7.55 14.26 0.37
CA PHE A 165 -8.21 15.55 0.55
C PHE A 165 -9.51 15.43 1.36
N ILE A 166 -10.39 14.47 1.01
CA ILE A 166 -11.62 14.19 1.76
C ILE A 166 -11.29 13.79 3.20
N LEU A 167 -10.28 12.93 3.41
CA LEU A 167 -9.83 12.48 4.73
C LEU A 167 -9.37 13.65 5.59
N ASN A 168 -8.53 14.53 5.04
CA ASN A 168 -8.04 15.73 5.74
C ASN A 168 -9.20 16.68 6.08
N PHE A 169 -10.14 16.87 5.15
CA PHE A 169 -11.31 17.71 5.37
C PHE A 169 -12.23 17.16 6.47
N LEU A 170 -12.52 15.85 6.45
CA LEU A 170 -13.31 15.19 7.49
C LEU A 170 -12.61 15.24 8.86
N THR A 171 -11.30 15.07 8.88
CA THR A 171 -10.51 15.13 10.12
C THR A 171 -10.48 16.55 10.68
N LEU A 172 -10.36 17.56 9.82
CA LEU A 172 -10.41 18.97 10.18
C LEU A 172 -11.78 19.35 10.76
N ILE A 173 -12.87 19.00 10.06
CA ILE A 173 -14.23 19.21 10.58
C ILE A 173 -14.39 18.48 11.91
N GLY A 174 -13.95 17.23 11.99
CA GLY A 174 -14.01 16.43 13.22
C GLY A 174 -13.30 17.15 14.38
N LEU A 175 -12.08 17.63 14.17
CA LEU A 175 -11.30 18.36 15.17
C LEU A 175 -11.94 19.70 15.56
N ILE A 176 -12.50 20.46 14.61
CA ILE A 176 -13.17 21.74 14.86
C ILE A 176 -14.41 21.54 15.74
N PHE A 177 -15.22 20.54 15.44
CA PHE A 177 -16.41 20.27 16.23
C PHE A 177 -16.04 19.71 17.61
N PHE A 178 -15.19 18.67 17.67
CA PHE A 178 -14.70 18.10 18.94
C PHE A 178 -13.47 17.19 18.72
N ILE A 179 -12.46 17.32 19.58
CA ILE A 179 -11.21 16.53 19.52
C ILE A 179 -11.48 15.01 19.45
N VAL A 180 -12.36 14.49 20.29
CA VAL A 180 -12.63 13.04 20.39
C VAL A 180 -13.31 12.47 19.13
N PRO A 181 -14.43 13.02 18.62
CA PRO A 181 -14.99 12.67 17.32
C PRO A 181 -13.99 12.74 16.16
N GLY A 182 -13.14 13.78 16.11
CA GLY A 182 -12.10 13.89 15.07
C GLY A 182 -11.14 12.70 15.07
N ILE A 183 -10.66 12.29 16.25
CA ILE A 183 -9.77 11.13 16.40
C ILE A 183 -10.48 9.82 16.02
N ILE A 184 -11.76 9.65 16.40
CA ILE A 184 -12.53 8.45 16.04
C ILE A 184 -12.72 8.36 14.52
N ILE A 185 -13.07 9.47 13.87
CA ILE A 185 -13.22 9.54 12.41
C ILE A 185 -11.89 9.19 11.75
N SER A 186 -10.78 9.83 12.15
CA SER A 186 -9.46 9.55 11.56
C SER A 186 -9.08 8.07 11.65
N GLY A 187 -9.37 7.42 12.78
CA GLY A 187 -9.18 5.97 12.94
C GLY A 187 -10.02 5.14 11.96
N LEU A 188 -11.30 5.46 11.81
CA LEU A 188 -12.23 4.74 10.92
C LEU A 188 -11.85 4.84 9.44
N VAL A 189 -11.30 5.99 9.02
CA VAL A 189 -10.96 6.27 7.61
C VAL A 189 -9.47 6.21 7.30
N SER A 190 -8.63 5.85 8.29
CA SER A 190 -7.17 5.72 8.15
C SER A 190 -6.70 4.71 7.08
N LEU A 191 -7.51 3.68 6.79
CA LEU A 191 -7.15 2.64 5.82
C LEU A 191 -7.56 2.98 4.38
N VAL A 192 -8.31 4.06 4.16
CA VAL A 192 -8.82 4.42 2.81
C VAL A 192 -7.70 4.53 1.77
N PRO A 193 -6.57 5.23 2.02
CA PRO A 193 -5.52 5.34 1.02
C PRO A 193 -4.88 3.99 0.70
N VAL A 194 -4.72 3.12 1.70
CA VAL A 194 -4.17 1.77 1.55
C VAL A 194 -5.13 0.86 0.76
N ILE A 195 -6.44 0.99 0.97
CA ILE A 195 -7.46 0.22 0.24
C ILE A 195 -7.47 0.61 -1.23
N ILE A 196 -7.46 1.91 -1.56
CA ILE A 196 -7.40 2.39 -2.96
C ILE A 196 -6.11 1.91 -3.63
N LEU A 197 -5.02 1.89 -2.88
CA LEU A 197 -3.73 1.43 -3.37
C LEU A 197 -3.73 -0.08 -3.66
N SER A 198 -4.33 -0.87 -2.77
CA SER A 198 -4.30 -2.34 -2.79
C SER A 198 -5.39 -2.96 -3.67
N GLU A 199 -6.57 -2.36 -3.73
CA GLU A 199 -7.76 -2.86 -4.43
C GLU A 199 -8.04 -1.99 -5.65
N SER A 200 -7.60 -2.44 -6.83
CA SER A 200 -7.57 -1.62 -8.06
C SER A 200 -8.92 -1.16 -8.58
N ASP A 201 -9.99 -1.87 -8.24
CA ASP A 201 -11.28 -1.74 -8.91
C ASP A 201 -12.32 -1.03 -8.04
N ILE A 202 -11.89 -0.46 -6.91
CA ILE A 202 -12.77 0.14 -5.91
C ILE A 202 -12.78 1.66 -6.06
N SER A 203 -13.98 2.22 -6.19
CA SER A 203 -14.18 3.68 -6.18
C SER A 203 -13.86 4.29 -4.81
N VAL A 204 -13.55 5.58 -4.77
CA VAL A 204 -13.21 6.29 -3.53
C VAL A 204 -14.28 6.07 -2.44
N GLY A 205 -15.56 6.29 -2.75
CA GLY A 205 -16.65 6.08 -1.78
C GLY A 205 -16.80 4.63 -1.28
N LYS A 206 -16.60 3.63 -2.16
CA LYS A 206 -16.58 2.22 -1.74
C LYS A 206 -15.39 1.92 -0.83
N SER A 207 -14.27 2.62 -1.02
CA SER A 207 -13.07 2.48 -0.18
C SER A 207 -13.31 2.99 1.24
N PHE A 208 -14.07 4.08 1.41
CA PHE A 208 -14.51 4.56 2.73
C PHE A 208 -15.37 3.54 3.46
N LYS A 209 -16.40 3.01 2.79
CA LYS A 209 -17.26 1.96 3.35
C LYS A 209 -16.45 0.72 3.74
N ARG A 210 -15.51 0.31 2.86
CA ARG A 210 -14.63 -0.83 3.11
C ARG A 210 -13.70 -0.61 4.30
N SER A 211 -13.12 0.59 4.44
CA SER A 211 -12.31 0.98 5.60
C SER A 211 -13.12 0.87 6.89
N TYR A 212 -14.32 1.44 6.89
CA TYR A 212 -15.22 1.39 8.04
C TYR A 212 -15.58 -0.06 8.43
N GLU A 213 -15.94 -0.92 7.47
CA GLU A 213 -16.24 -2.33 7.72
C GLU A 213 -15.06 -3.10 8.33
N LEU A 214 -13.84 -2.83 7.87
CA LEU A 214 -12.63 -3.48 8.39
C LEU A 214 -12.27 -2.98 9.80
N VAL A 215 -12.43 -1.68 10.07
CA VAL A 215 -12.02 -1.06 11.34
C VAL A 215 -13.08 -1.20 12.44
N LYS A 216 -14.38 -1.29 12.13
CA LYS A 216 -15.46 -1.28 13.13
C LYS A 216 -15.29 -2.32 14.25
N GLY A 217 -14.77 -3.51 13.94
CA GLY A 217 -14.52 -4.57 14.92
C GLY A 217 -13.20 -4.44 15.69
N PHE A 218 -12.32 -3.54 15.28
CA PHE A 218 -10.94 -3.43 15.76
C PHE A 218 -10.52 -1.98 16.01
N LEU A 219 -11.48 -1.07 16.19
CA LEU A 219 -11.25 0.38 16.25
C LEU A 219 -10.21 0.77 17.30
N LEU A 220 -10.30 0.19 18.50
CA LEU A 220 -9.34 0.48 19.58
C LEU A 220 -7.91 0.01 19.21
N LYS A 221 -7.78 -1.13 18.53
CA LYS A 221 -6.47 -1.63 18.04
C LYS A 221 -5.91 -0.71 16.96
N THR A 222 -6.76 -0.26 16.03
CA THR A 222 -6.38 0.70 14.98
C THR A 222 -5.93 2.02 15.57
N LEU A 223 -6.69 2.58 16.53
CA LEU A 223 -6.32 3.83 17.20
C LEU A 223 -5.05 3.68 18.02
N ALA A 224 -4.91 2.60 18.80
CA ALA A 224 -3.70 2.34 19.58
C ALA A 224 -2.47 2.23 18.66
N LEU A 225 -2.60 1.55 17.52
CA LEU A 225 -1.55 1.47 16.51
C LEU A 225 -1.19 2.84 15.94
N LEU A 226 -2.18 3.64 15.53
CA LEU A 226 -1.96 4.99 14.99
C LEU A 226 -1.28 5.91 15.99
N VAL A 227 -1.73 5.90 17.25
CA VAL A 227 -1.12 6.68 18.34
C VAL A 227 0.31 6.23 18.59
N PHE A 228 0.55 4.91 18.66
CA PHE A 228 1.88 4.36 18.88
C PHE A 228 2.86 4.74 17.77
N ILE A 229 2.45 4.60 16.50
CA ILE A 229 3.25 5.03 15.35
C ILE A 229 3.48 6.53 15.38
N GLY A 230 2.44 7.32 15.68
CA GLY A 230 2.53 8.77 15.78
C GLY A 230 3.52 9.23 16.83
N ILE A 231 3.54 8.59 18.01
CA ILE A 231 4.51 8.86 19.08
C ILE A 231 5.94 8.53 18.60
N ILE A 232 6.14 7.38 17.97
CA ILE A 232 7.47 7.00 17.43
C ILE A 232 7.93 8.03 16.40
N GLN A 233 7.07 8.41 15.46
CA GLN A 233 7.38 9.41 14.44
C GLN A 233 7.69 10.77 15.05
N PHE A 234 6.90 11.20 16.04
CA PHE A 234 7.11 12.45 16.76
C PHE A 234 8.49 12.47 17.44
N ILE A 235 8.82 11.44 18.22
CA ILE A 235 10.12 11.34 18.90
C ILE A 235 11.28 11.37 17.89
N LEU A 236 11.19 10.57 16.83
CA LEU A 236 12.23 10.50 15.81
C LEU A 236 12.39 11.82 15.04
N ALA A 237 11.29 12.46 14.66
CA ALA A 237 11.31 13.76 14.00
C ALA A 237 11.90 14.84 14.91
N THR A 238 11.52 14.88 16.19
CA THR A 238 12.08 15.83 17.17
C THR A 238 13.58 15.62 17.35
N ILE A 239 14.07 14.38 17.44
CA ILE A 239 15.52 14.10 17.57
C ILE A 239 16.27 14.63 16.34
N VAL A 240 15.78 14.32 15.13
CA VAL A 240 16.40 14.79 13.89
C VAL A 240 16.34 16.30 13.79
N GLN A 241 15.21 16.91 14.14
CA GLN A 241 15.04 18.36 14.13
C GLN A 241 16.01 19.03 15.10
N LEU A 242 16.15 18.54 16.34
CA LEU A 242 17.13 19.07 17.30
C LEU A 242 18.56 19.03 16.75
N ILE A 243 18.94 17.94 16.09
CA ILE A 243 20.28 17.82 15.46
C ILE A 243 20.44 18.85 14.34
N LEU A 244 19.46 18.94 13.43
CA LEU A 244 19.50 19.85 12.29
C LEU A 244 19.52 21.32 12.70
N VAL A 245 18.75 21.68 13.72
CA VAL A 245 18.70 23.03 14.29
C VAL A 245 20.06 23.43 14.89
N ASN A 246 20.67 22.54 15.68
CA ASN A 246 21.99 22.81 16.25
C ASN A 246 23.06 22.95 15.16
N ILE A 247 23.01 22.13 14.11
CA ILE A 247 23.88 22.27 12.93
C ILE A 247 23.68 23.65 12.29
N TYR A 248 22.43 24.04 12.04
CA TYR A 248 22.13 25.33 11.44
C TYR A 248 22.64 26.52 12.26
N VAL A 249 22.44 26.51 13.58
CA VAL A 249 22.95 27.55 14.50
C VAL A 249 24.48 27.65 14.40
N VAL A 250 25.19 26.52 14.45
CA VAL A 250 26.66 26.49 14.37
C VAL A 250 27.18 27.04 13.03
N PHE A 251 26.53 26.72 11.92
CA PHE A 251 26.96 27.18 10.59
C PHE A 251 26.54 28.61 10.24
N SER A 252 25.40 29.07 10.77
CA SER A 252 24.90 30.42 10.51
C SER A 252 25.56 31.47 11.40
N GLY A 253 26.08 31.09 12.57
CA GLY A 253 26.63 32.02 13.56
C GLY A 253 25.57 32.93 14.19
N ILE A 254 24.28 32.61 14.01
CA ILE A 254 23.17 33.34 14.60
C ILE A 254 23.00 32.92 16.06
N ASP A 255 22.83 33.88 16.95
CA ASP A 255 22.53 33.60 18.35
C ASP A 255 21.20 32.82 18.47
N PRO A 256 21.15 31.71 19.22
CA PRO A 256 19.96 30.86 19.32
C PRO A 256 18.69 31.60 19.76
N GLU A 257 18.85 32.67 20.55
CA GLU A 257 17.74 33.46 21.08
C GLU A 257 17.04 34.32 20.03
N GLN A 258 17.73 34.63 18.91
CA GLN A 258 17.15 35.44 17.82
C GLN A 258 16.34 34.61 16.82
N ILE A 259 16.39 33.29 16.95
CA ILE A 259 15.75 32.39 16.01
C ILE A 259 14.32 32.10 16.46
N SER A 260 13.36 32.70 15.77
CA SER A 260 11.96 32.32 15.88
C SER A 260 11.73 30.97 15.20
N THR A 261 11.69 29.90 15.99
CA THR A 261 11.47 28.52 15.49
C THR A 261 10.19 28.33 14.67
N SER A 262 9.23 29.25 14.76
CA SER A 262 7.95 29.21 14.05
C SER A 262 7.90 30.01 12.75
N THR A 263 8.77 31.01 12.55
CA THR A 263 8.68 31.91 11.38
C THR A 263 9.90 31.86 10.47
N ASP A 264 11.03 31.31 10.94
CA ASP A 264 12.20 31.14 10.08
C ASP A 264 11.92 30.07 8.99
N PRO A 265 11.98 30.44 7.70
CA PRO A 265 11.70 29.51 6.60
C PRO A 265 12.63 28.30 6.59
N ILE A 266 13.88 28.43 7.09
CA ILE A 266 14.83 27.33 7.17
C ILE A 266 14.40 26.32 8.23
N PHE A 267 13.89 26.77 9.38
CA PHE A 267 13.35 25.87 10.40
C PHE A 267 12.13 25.11 9.90
N VAL A 268 11.25 25.79 9.17
CA VAL A 268 10.09 25.18 8.53
C VAL A 268 10.54 24.10 7.52
N ILE A 269 11.55 24.40 6.69
CA ILE A 269 12.16 23.42 5.77
C ILE A 269 12.68 22.20 6.53
N LEU A 270 13.52 22.41 7.55
CA LEU A 270 14.16 21.33 8.30
C LEU A 270 13.13 20.44 8.99
N ARG A 271 12.05 21.04 9.51
CA ARG A 271 10.92 20.30 10.07
C ARG A 271 10.25 19.41 9.03
N TYR A 272 9.87 19.95 7.87
CA TYR A 272 9.22 19.14 6.82
C TYR A 272 10.13 18.07 6.25
N VAL A 273 11.43 18.33 6.12
CA VAL A 273 12.41 17.30 5.72
C VAL A 273 12.44 16.16 6.74
N SER A 274 12.43 16.47 8.04
CA SER A 274 12.39 15.46 9.10
C SER A 274 11.08 14.65 9.07
N GLU A 275 9.92 15.31 8.91
CA GLU A 275 8.62 14.64 8.83
C GLU A 275 8.52 13.75 7.58
N ALA A 276 9.01 14.22 6.42
CA ALA A 276 9.06 13.44 5.18
C ALA A 276 9.95 12.18 5.32
N PHE A 277 11.02 12.24 6.13
CA PHE A 277 11.90 11.11 6.40
C PHE A 277 11.15 9.97 7.12
N PHE A 278 10.28 10.31 8.06
CA PHE A 278 9.58 9.33 8.87
C PHE A 278 8.18 8.98 8.35
N ALA A 279 7.61 9.76 7.43
CA ALA A 279 6.31 9.50 6.82
C ALA A 279 6.13 8.07 6.26
N PRO A 280 7.11 7.46 5.55
CA PRO A 280 6.98 6.08 5.05
C PRO A 280 6.69 5.05 6.14
N LEU A 281 7.17 5.26 7.37
CA LEU A 281 6.99 4.34 8.48
C LEU A 281 5.51 4.16 8.84
N SER A 282 4.73 5.25 8.82
CA SER A 282 3.28 5.19 9.04
C SER A 282 2.56 4.41 7.94
N ILE A 283 2.94 4.65 6.68
CA ILE A 283 2.31 4.01 5.53
C ILE A 283 2.57 2.50 5.54
N ILE A 284 3.82 2.07 5.76
CA ILE A 284 4.18 0.64 5.80
C ILE A 284 3.40 -0.05 6.93
N SER A 285 3.34 0.59 8.09
CA SER A 285 2.60 0.04 9.23
C SER A 285 1.10 -0.08 8.95
N LEU A 286 0.49 0.90 8.29
CA LEU A 286 -0.91 0.84 7.85
C LEU A 286 -1.16 -0.23 6.80
N ILE A 287 -0.22 -0.45 5.88
CA ILE A 287 -0.31 -1.53 4.89
C ILE A 287 -0.30 -2.89 5.57
N LEU A 288 0.66 -3.15 6.47
CA LEU A 288 0.73 -4.41 7.21
C LEU A 288 -0.53 -4.63 8.05
N PHE A 289 -0.99 -3.59 8.73
CA PHE A 289 -2.20 -3.65 9.53
C PHE A 289 -3.46 -3.91 8.69
N TYR A 290 -3.57 -3.29 7.51
CA TYR A 290 -4.64 -3.58 6.55
C TYR A 290 -4.66 -5.05 6.15
N TYR A 291 -3.50 -5.64 5.79
CA TYR A 291 -3.44 -7.05 5.44
C TYR A 291 -3.79 -7.97 6.62
N ASN A 292 -3.35 -7.62 7.84
CA ASN A 292 -3.74 -8.35 9.04
C ASN A 292 -5.27 -8.32 9.27
N LEU A 293 -5.88 -7.14 9.18
CA LEU A 293 -7.34 -7.01 9.32
C LEU A 293 -8.09 -7.74 8.21
N LYS A 294 -7.58 -7.69 6.97
CA LYS A 294 -8.17 -8.40 5.83
C LYS A 294 -8.16 -9.92 6.07
N TRP A 295 -7.03 -10.45 6.55
CA TRP A 295 -6.87 -11.86 6.90
C TRP A 295 -7.82 -12.28 8.03
N GLU A 296 -7.85 -11.53 9.14
CA GLU A 296 -8.76 -11.79 10.26
C GLU A 296 -10.24 -11.76 9.84
N ASN A 297 -10.60 -10.84 8.94
CA ASN A 297 -11.97 -10.74 8.44
C ASN A 297 -12.32 -11.90 7.49
N GLN A 298 -11.38 -12.35 6.65
CA GLN A 298 -11.57 -13.55 5.81
C GLN A 298 -11.81 -14.80 6.66
N GLN A 299 -11.02 -14.98 7.72
CA GLN A 299 -11.18 -16.11 8.64
C GLN A 299 -12.58 -16.18 9.26
N LYS A 300 -13.16 -15.02 9.63
CA LYS A 300 -14.52 -14.97 10.19
C LYS A 300 -15.59 -15.45 9.22
N TYR A 301 -15.41 -15.27 7.91
CA TYR A 301 -16.37 -15.73 6.89
C TYR A 301 -16.06 -17.13 6.36
N SER A 302 -14.82 -17.61 6.46
CA SER A 302 -14.42 -18.94 6.00
C SER A 302 -14.65 -20.05 7.02
N GLN A 303 -14.87 -19.73 8.29
CA GLN A 303 -15.44 -20.69 9.23
C GLN A 303 -16.85 -21.01 8.71
N PRO A 304 -17.12 -22.24 8.21
CA PRO A 304 -18.46 -22.61 7.81
C PRO A 304 -19.33 -22.33 9.02
N TRP A 305 -20.37 -21.49 8.84
CA TRP A 305 -21.39 -21.18 9.85
C TRP A 305 -21.50 -22.40 10.73
N ASN A 306 -21.08 -22.26 11.99
CA ASN A 306 -20.99 -23.33 12.97
C ASN A 306 -22.34 -24.03 12.89
N VAL A 307 -22.43 -25.07 12.06
CA VAL A 307 -23.70 -25.73 11.76
C VAL A 307 -24.01 -26.24 13.14
N PRO A 308 -25.07 -25.73 13.81
CA PRO A 308 -25.35 -26.13 15.17
C PRO A 308 -25.25 -27.63 15.12
N ILE A 309 -24.30 -28.19 15.87
CA ILE A 309 -24.00 -29.61 15.84
C ILE A 309 -25.35 -30.21 16.16
N GLN A 310 -26.08 -30.61 15.11
CA GLN A 310 -27.32 -31.33 15.29
C GLN A 310 -26.80 -32.53 16.03
N ASN A 311 -27.26 -32.67 17.28
CA ASN A 311 -27.00 -33.80 18.14
C ASN A 311 -27.46 -35.04 17.37
N GLN A 312 -26.66 -35.48 16.40
CA GLN A 312 -26.84 -36.76 15.78
C GLN A 312 -26.47 -37.73 16.90
N PRO A 313 -27.39 -38.63 17.27
CA PRO A 313 -27.09 -39.63 18.28
C PRO A 313 -25.78 -40.29 17.86
N ILE A 314 -24.82 -40.27 18.79
CA ILE A 314 -23.50 -40.85 18.61
C ILE A 314 -23.71 -42.27 18.11
N GLN A 315 -23.49 -42.49 16.81
CA GLN A 315 -23.47 -43.86 16.29
C GLN A 315 -22.28 -44.52 16.98
N PRO A 316 -22.48 -45.67 17.65
CA PRO A 316 -21.39 -46.37 18.31
C PRO A 316 -20.31 -46.65 17.26
N TYR A 317 -19.12 -46.10 17.49
CA TYR A 317 -17.96 -46.36 16.66
C TYR A 317 -17.78 -47.88 16.55
N PRO A 318 -17.60 -48.45 15.33
CA PRO A 318 -17.22 -49.84 15.21
C PRO A 318 -15.92 -50.04 16.00
N GLN A 319 -15.98 -50.95 16.97
CA GLN A 319 -14.82 -51.38 17.75
C GLN A 319 -13.76 -51.89 16.77
N TYR A 320 -12.73 -51.08 16.53
CA TYR A 320 -11.53 -51.55 15.86
C TYR A 320 -10.89 -52.60 16.78
N GLN A 321 -10.97 -53.87 16.37
CA GLN A 321 -10.20 -54.94 17.00
C GLN A 321 -8.73 -54.54 16.98
N GLN A 322 -8.13 -54.38 18.16
CA GLN A 322 -6.70 -54.21 18.33
C GLN A 322 -6.01 -55.46 17.78
N ILE A 323 -5.47 -55.35 16.56
CA ILE A 323 -4.52 -56.33 16.04
C ILE A 323 -3.24 -56.14 16.86
N GLN A 324 -2.98 -57.08 17.77
CA GLN A 324 -1.70 -57.15 18.49
C GLN A 324 -0.57 -57.32 17.46
N PRO A 325 0.46 -56.45 17.47
CA PRO A 325 1.62 -56.65 16.62
C PRO A 325 2.38 -57.87 17.11
N SER A 326 2.38 -58.94 16.33
CA SER A 326 3.30 -60.06 16.51
C SER A 326 4.73 -59.55 16.36
N GLN A 327 5.54 -59.78 17.40
CA GLN A 327 6.97 -59.52 17.38
C GLN A 327 7.65 -60.49 16.41
N GLN A 328 7.77 -60.10 15.14
CA GLN A 328 8.68 -60.74 14.20
C GLN A 328 10.00 -59.96 14.19
N SER A 329 11.04 -60.63 14.69
CA SER A 329 12.44 -60.24 14.61
C SER A 329 12.81 -59.96 13.15
N TYR A 330 13.06 -58.69 12.83
CA TYR A 330 13.51 -58.25 11.53
C TYR A 330 14.98 -58.66 11.35
N GLN A 331 15.23 -59.71 10.55
CA GLN A 331 16.55 -59.88 9.94
C GLN A 331 16.61 -59.01 8.68
N PRO A 332 17.72 -58.29 8.44
CA PRO A 332 17.87 -57.46 7.26
C PRO A 332 18.08 -58.37 6.04
N GLN A 333 16.99 -58.67 5.32
CA GLN A 333 17.08 -59.18 3.97
C GLN A 333 17.17 -57.99 3.02
N THR A 334 18.36 -57.80 2.44
CA THR A 334 18.58 -56.98 1.24
C THR A 334 17.83 -57.61 0.08
N GLU A 335 16.55 -57.30 -0.05
CA GLU A 335 15.77 -57.57 -1.26
C GLU A 335 15.78 -56.30 -2.11
N ASN A 336 16.35 -56.40 -3.31
CA ASN A 336 16.31 -55.37 -4.34
C ASN A 336 14.87 -55.13 -4.79
N ILE A 337 14.14 -54.29 -4.04
CA ILE A 337 12.85 -53.77 -4.48
C ILE A 337 13.15 -52.69 -5.53
N VAL A 338 13.10 -53.09 -6.80
CA VAL A 338 13.00 -52.16 -7.93
C VAL A 338 11.65 -51.46 -7.78
N PRO A 339 11.62 -50.13 -7.53
CA PRO A 339 10.36 -49.42 -7.40
C PRO A 339 9.58 -49.51 -8.73
N PRO A 340 8.25 -49.62 -8.69
CA PRO A 340 7.44 -49.66 -9.90
C PRO A 340 7.75 -48.41 -10.72
N HIS A 341 8.15 -48.60 -11.98
CA HIS A 341 8.55 -47.54 -12.90
C HIS A 341 7.45 -46.49 -13.07
N GLU A 342 7.49 -45.48 -12.19
CA GLU A 342 6.64 -44.30 -12.26
C GLU A 342 7.08 -43.50 -13.49
N LYS A 343 6.22 -43.47 -14.50
CA LYS A 343 6.53 -42.86 -15.81
C LYS A 343 6.78 -41.36 -15.64
N SER A 344 8.01 -40.92 -15.39
CA SER A 344 8.32 -39.49 -15.30
C SER A 344 8.45 -38.86 -16.69
N ILE A 345 7.87 -37.66 -16.89
CA ILE A 345 8.05 -36.88 -18.12
C ILE A 345 9.23 -35.92 -17.91
N PHE A 346 10.21 -35.91 -18.83
CA PHE A 346 11.34 -34.99 -18.76
C PHE A 346 11.01 -33.66 -19.43
N CYS A 347 11.36 -32.55 -18.78
CA CYS A 347 11.19 -31.23 -19.36
C CYS A 347 12.27 -30.95 -20.42
N ILE A 348 11.88 -30.73 -21.69
CA ILE A 348 12.80 -30.44 -22.80
C ILE A 348 13.64 -29.18 -22.55
N SER A 349 13.13 -28.20 -21.80
CA SER A 349 13.87 -26.96 -21.55
C SER A 349 14.89 -27.00 -20.41
N CYS A 350 14.74 -27.90 -19.43
CA CYS A 350 15.65 -27.93 -18.27
C CYS A 350 16.18 -29.32 -17.89
N GLY A 351 15.74 -30.38 -18.59
CA GLY A 351 16.19 -31.76 -18.39
C GLY A 351 15.68 -32.45 -17.13
N LYS A 352 14.90 -31.79 -16.27
CA LYS A 352 14.44 -32.37 -15.00
C LYS A 352 13.15 -33.20 -15.18
N ALA A 353 13.09 -34.34 -14.48
CA ALA A 353 11.91 -35.19 -14.38
C ALA A 353 10.76 -34.46 -13.69
N ASN A 354 9.53 -34.66 -14.18
CA ASN A 354 8.30 -34.11 -13.60
C ASN A 354 7.23 -35.20 -13.44
N PRO A 355 6.34 -35.06 -12.44
CA PRO A 355 5.17 -35.92 -12.31
C PRO A 355 4.22 -35.74 -13.49
N ILE A 356 3.56 -36.82 -13.91
CA ILE A 356 2.74 -36.90 -15.14
C ILE A 356 1.58 -35.89 -15.15
N TYR A 357 1.09 -35.49 -13.97
CA TYR A 357 -0.16 -34.77 -13.82
C TYR A 357 -0.05 -33.23 -13.97
N GLY A 358 1.11 -32.72 -14.41
CA GLY A 358 1.36 -31.28 -14.60
C GLY A 358 1.33 -30.84 -16.07
N SER A 359 0.63 -29.75 -16.37
CA SER A 359 0.72 -29.08 -17.68
C SER A 359 2.04 -28.29 -17.85
N PHE A 360 2.73 -28.00 -16.74
CA PHE A 360 3.92 -27.16 -16.70
C PHE A 360 5.02 -27.83 -15.85
N CYS A 361 6.27 -27.56 -16.18
CA CYS A 361 7.43 -28.02 -15.44
C CYS A 361 7.51 -27.29 -14.09
N ALA A 362 7.55 -28.05 -12.99
CA ALA A 362 7.68 -27.52 -11.63
C ALA A 362 8.97 -26.71 -11.40
N PHE A 363 10.01 -26.93 -12.21
CA PHE A 363 11.30 -26.28 -12.04
C PHE A 363 11.48 -25.00 -12.88
N CYS A 364 10.99 -24.98 -14.12
CA CYS A 364 11.21 -23.86 -15.04
C CYS A 364 9.94 -23.16 -15.53
N GLY A 365 8.75 -23.66 -15.15
CA GLY A 365 7.46 -23.09 -15.51
C GLY A 365 7.02 -23.26 -16.97
N LYS A 366 7.83 -23.87 -17.83
CA LYS A 366 7.48 -24.10 -19.24
C LYS A 366 6.53 -25.29 -19.42
N LYS A 367 5.66 -25.23 -20.43
CA LYS A 367 4.66 -26.26 -20.72
C LYS A 367 5.32 -27.60 -21.05
N LEU A 368 4.85 -28.68 -20.44
CA LEU A 368 5.32 -30.05 -20.75
C LEU A 368 4.55 -30.54 -21.99
N LEU A 369 5.29 -31.04 -23.00
CA LEU A 369 4.69 -31.66 -24.18
C LEU A 369 4.32 -33.09 -23.84
N LYS A 370 3.04 -33.47 -23.98
CA LYS A 370 2.60 -34.85 -23.78
C LYS A 370 3.08 -35.68 -24.99
N SER A 371 3.70 -36.83 -24.73
CA SER A 371 4.37 -37.66 -25.74
C SER A 371 3.44 -38.32 -26.77
N SER A 372 2.16 -37.98 -26.82
CA SER A 372 1.19 -38.49 -27.81
C SER A 372 0.89 -37.50 -28.93
N GLU A 373 1.50 -36.31 -28.94
CA GLU A 373 1.34 -35.30 -30.00
C GLU A 373 2.65 -35.15 -30.79
N THR A 374 3.02 -36.19 -31.53
CA THR A 374 4.05 -36.08 -32.58
C THR A 374 3.47 -36.58 -33.89
N SER A 375 3.65 -35.77 -34.94
CA SER A 375 3.36 -35.98 -36.36
C SER A 375 1.93 -35.71 -36.83
N THR A 376 1.66 -34.43 -37.11
CA THR A 376 1.01 -34.10 -38.39
C THR A 376 1.59 -32.79 -38.92
N ASN A 377 2.29 -32.91 -40.05
CA ASN A 377 2.76 -31.81 -40.89
C ASN A 377 1.60 -30.90 -41.29
N ILE A 378 1.69 -29.59 -41.01
CA ILE A 378 0.94 -28.52 -41.69
C ILE A 378 1.89 -27.30 -41.63
N GLY A 379 2.46 -26.78 -42.72
CA GLY A 379 1.82 -26.44 -43.98
C GLY A 379 1.39 -24.97 -43.88
N ASN A 380 2.32 -24.05 -44.20
CA ASN A 380 2.04 -22.61 -44.24
C ASN A 380 1.00 -22.32 -45.33
N ASN A 381 -0.28 -22.19 -44.97
CA ASN A 381 -1.30 -21.55 -45.79
C ASN A 381 -2.16 -20.66 -44.90
N SER A 382 -2.00 -19.35 -45.04
CA SER A 382 -2.90 -18.36 -44.44
C SER A 382 -4.13 -18.22 -45.33
N GLU A 383 -5.12 -19.07 -45.12
CA GLU A 383 -6.47 -18.80 -45.59
C GLU A 383 -7.20 -17.95 -44.54
N ASN A 384 -7.78 -16.84 -45.01
CA ASN A 384 -8.70 -15.98 -44.29
C ASN A 384 -9.89 -16.82 -43.79
N LEU A 385 -9.79 -17.38 -42.58
CA LEU A 385 -10.94 -17.97 -41.91
C LEU A 385 -11.85 -16.85 -41.42
N ASP A 386 -13.04 -16.82 -42.00
CA ASP A 386 -14.16 -15.97 -41.65
C ASP A 386 -14.50 -16.14 -40.15
N LEU A 387 -13.96 -15.26 -39.31
CA LEU A 387 -14.01 -15.30 -37.84
C LEU A 387 -15.44 -15.19 -37.25
N ASN A 388 -16.45 -15.00 -38.09
CA ASN A 388 -17.84 -14.85 -37.69
C ASN A 388 -18.56 -16.17 -37.34
N LYS A 389 -17.87 -17.32 -37.27
CA LYS A 389 -18.51 -18.63 -37.02
C LYS A 389 -17.99 -19.45 -35.85
N ILE A 390 -17.04 -18.96 -35.07
CA ILE A 390 -16.49 -19.71 -33.92
C ILE A 390 -17.44 -19.55 -32.73
N VAL A 391 -18.16 -20.61 -32.37
CA VAL A 391 -19.01 -20.69 -31.18
C VAL A 391 -18.53 -21.82 -30.28
N CYS A 392 -18.61 -21.64 -28.96
CA CYS A 392 -18.18 -22.67 -28.02
C CYS A 392 -19.01 -23.94 -28.18
N SER A 393 -18.35 -25.09 -28.42
CA SER A 393 -19.00 -26.39 -28.58
C SER A 393 -19.85 -26.83 -27.39
N THR A 394 -19.59 -26.31 -26.19
CA THR A 394 -20.29 -26.67 -24.96
C THR A 394 -21.49 -25.77 -24.65
N CYS A 395 -21.36 -24.46 -24.87
CA CYS A 395 -22.41 -23.50 -24.45
C CYS A 395 -22.98 -22.63 -25.59
N GLY A 396 -22.49 -22.79 -26.82
CA GLY A 396 -22.97 -22.08 -28.02
C GLY A 396 -22.67 -20.58 -28.06
N LYS A 397 -22.00 -20.01 -27.05
CA LYS A 397 -21.69 -18.58 -27.02
C LYS A 397 -20.41 -18.26 -27.82
N PRO A 398 -20.34 -17.12 -28.52
CA PRO A 398 -19.14 -16.69 -29.25
C PRO A 398 -18.01 -16.23 -28.31
N PRO A 399 -16.77 -16.13 -28.79
CA PRO A 399 -15.66 -15.53 -28.05
C PRO A 399 -15.90 -14.06 -27.75
N ARG A 400 -15.41 -13.56 -26.59
CA ARG A 400 -15.46 -12.14 -26.26
C ARG A 400 -14.45 -11.35 -27.10
N LYS A 401 -13.31 -11.96 -27.40
CA LYS A 401 -12.27 -11.44 -28.28
C LYS A 401 -11.81 -12.51 -29.25
N PRO A 402 -11.46 -12.17 -30.50
CA PRO A 402 -11.05 -13.14 -31.51
C PRO A 402 -9.81 -13.96 -31.12
N GLU A 403 -8.94 -13.43 -30.25
CA GLU A 403 -7.79 -14.15 -29.71
C GLU A 403 -8.08 -15.12 -28.53
N ASP A 404 -9.32 -15.19 -28.03
CA ASP A 404 -9.67 -16.01 -26.87
C ASP A 404 -9.65 -17.51 -27.23
N LYS A 405 -8.71 -18.26 -26.62
CA LYS A 405 -8.62 -19.72 -26.81
C LYS A 405 -9.64 -20.51 -25.98
N PHE A 406 -10.26 -19.89 -24.98
CA PHE A 406 -11.15 -20.54 -24.02
C PHE A 406 -12.43 -19.72 -23.81
N CYS A 407 -13.56 -20.40 -23.68
CA CYS A 407 -14.85 -19.77 -23.47
C CYS A 407 -14.94 -19.13 -22.09
N ALA A 408 -15.24 -17.84 -22.06
CA ALA A 408 -15.39 -17.07 -20.82
C ALA A 408 -16.56 -17.53 -19.93
N TYR A 409 -17.49 -18.33 -20.47
CA TYR A 409 -18.68 -18.79 -19.76
C TYR A 409 -18.51 -20.18 -19.13
N CYS A 410 -17.84 -21.12 -19.81
CA CYS A 410 -17.71 -22.50 -19.33
C CYS A 410 -16.25 -22.99 -19.19
N GLY A 411 -15.26 -22.21 -19.62
CA GLY A 411 -13.84 -22.58 -19.54
C GLY A 411 -13.34 -23.59 -20.59
N MET A 412 -14.23 -24.11 -21.45
CA MET A 412 -13.84 -25.04 -22.52
C MET A 412 -13.19 -24.32 -23.70
N LYS A 413 -12.28 -25.00 -24.41
CA LYS A 413 -11.61 -24.45 -25.59
C LYS A 413 -12.63 -24.20 -26.71
N TYR A 414 -12.52 -23.08 -27.42
CA TYR A 414 -13.34 -22.79 -28.61
C TYR A 414 -13.09 -23.80 -29.73
#